data_AF-A0A1V5WI32-F1
#
_entry.id   AF-A0A1V5WI32-F1
#
_cell.length_a   1.000
_cell.length_b   1.000
_cell.length_c   1.000
_cell.angle_alpha   90.00
_cell.angle_beta   90.00
_cell.angle_gamma   90.00
#
_symmetry.space_group_name_H-M   'P 1'
#
loop_
_entity.id
_entity.type
_entity.pdbx_description
1 polymer ?
#
loop_
_entity_poly.entity_id
_entity_poly.type
_entity_poly.pdbx_seq_one_letter_code
_entity_poly.pdbx_strand_id
1 'polypeptide(L)'
;MTRGQTLILIILAVLVIAVIAAMGFVVVRSSQQRVVVTPLTVEPPEVAEVRNTPIPTWTPTPASTATPTLPPLPTRTPVPTRTPFPTSTPTATPTPVPVELVNGEFDGIMPNRIPGWEWGADINYTPGGTYDPHNSYAEPMFTAADDPVRRINGSTLKIETIRWLKFRAWVYQTVTATTGSSVYLRVQANAFSSIDKLKLRAGVDPQGNAGCSNARWGEVIINQNDGVVTITSPRVVVGESGRITACLYAEPLYPDTNNAAFFDNAVLIVAPPKP
;
A
#
# COMPACT_ATOMS: atom_id res chain seq x y z
N MET A 1 60.73 23.37 17.79
CA MET A 1 59.74 23.95 16.86
C MET A 1 60.23 25.33 16.46
N THR A 2 60.45 25.59 15.18
CA THR A 2 61.04 26.86 14.72
C THR A 2 59.98 27.97 14.71
N ARG A 3 60.39 29.23 14.86
CA ARG A 3 59.47 30.38 14.85
C ARG A 3 58.55 30.40 13.62
N GLY A 4 59.02 29.90 12.47
CA GLY A 4 58.23 29.74 11.25
C GLY A 4 57.14 28.66 11.36
N GLN A 5 57.43 27.52 11.98
CA GLN A 5 56.44 26.45 12.20
C GLN A 5 55.34 26.89 13.18
N THR A 6 55.68 27.66 14.21
CA THR A 6 54.68 28.21 15.14
C THR A 6 53.77 29.22 14.44
N LEU A 7 54.31 30.04 13.55
CA LEU A 7 53.51 30.98 12.75
C LEU A 7 52.51 30.25 11.83
N ILE A 8 52.96 29.18 11.17
CA ILE A 8 52.12 28.37 10.28
C ILE A 8 50.96 27.71 11.05
N LEU A 9 51.22 27.15 12.24
CA LEU A 9 50.16 26.54 13.04
C LEU A 9 49.14 27.57 13.54
N ILE A 10 49.57 28.78 13.90
CA ILE A 10 48.66 29.86 14.29
C ILE A 10 47.76 30.26 13.12
N ILE A 11 48.33 30.41 11.91
CA ILE A 11 47.57 30.74 10.71
C ILE A 11 46.54 29.66 10.40
N LEU A 12 46.92 28.38 10.47
CA LEU A 12 46.01 27.26 10.23
C LEU A 12 44.88 27.20 11.28
N ALA A 13 45.20 27.44 12.56
CA ALA A 13 44.19 27.47 13.62
C ALA A 13 43.16 28.59 13.40
N VAL A 14 43.61 29.78 13.01
CA VAL A 14 42.72 30.91 12.69
C VAL A 14 41.84 30.60 11.48
N LEU A 15 42.40 29.96 10.44
CA LEU A 15 41.65 29.54 9.25
C LEU A 15 40.55 28.54 9.59
N VAL A 16 40.86 27.53 10.41
CA VAL A 16 39.87 26.53 10.85
C VAL A 16 38.74 27.18 11.65
N ILE A 17 39.07 28.09 12.57
CA ILE A 17 38.06 28.82 13.36
C ILE A 17 37.17 29.67 12.45
N ALA A 18 37.74 30.34 11.44
CA ALA A 18 36.98 31.14 10.48
C ALA A 18 36.01 30.27 9.65
N VAL A 19 36.43 29.08 9.22
CA VAL A 19 35.57 28.15 8.48
C VAL A 19 34.42 27.63 9.37
N ILE A 20 34.72 27.26 10.62
CA ILE A 20 33.69 26.79 11.56
C ILE A 20 32.66 27.91 11.85
N ALA A 21 33.11 29.15 12.05
CA ALA A 21 32.23 30.29 12.26
C ALA A 21 31.34 30.58 11.03
N ALA A 22 31.91 30.48 9.82
CA ALA A 22 31.15 30.64 8.58
C ALA A 22 30.08 29.56 8.39
N MET A 23 30.42 28.28 8.66
CA MET A 23 29.44 27.20 8.60
C MET A 23 28.32 27.37 9.64
N GLY A 24 28.67 27.76 10.87
CA GLY A 24 27.69 28.05 11.91
C GLY A 24 26.73 29.18 11.51
N PHE A 25 27.24 30.24 10.89
CA PHE A 25 26.42 31.34 10.39
C PHE A 25 25.45 30.92 9.28
N VAL A 26 25.88 30.06 8.36
CA VAL A 26 25.01 29.51 7.28
C VAL A 26 23.90 28.65 7.87
N VAL A 27 24.20 27.77 8.82
CA VAL A 27 23.20 26.90 9.48
C VAL A 27 22.18 27.71 10.28
N VAL A 28 22.62 28.75 10.99
CA VAL A 28 21.69 29.65 11.72
C VAL A 28 20.79 30.39 10.74
N ARG A 29 21.34 30.93 9.65
CA ARG A 29 20.56 31.60 8.59
C ARG A 29 19.55 30.65 7.92
N SER A 30 19.93 29.41 7.64
CA SER A 30 19.02 28.42 7.03
C SER A 30 17.93 27.97 7.99
N SER A 31 18.23 27.84 9.29
CA SER A 31 17.23 27.50 10.31
C SER A 31 16.21 28.61 10.57
N GLN A 32 16.51 29.86 10.20
CA GLN A 32 15.60 31.00 10.32
C GLN A 32 14.67 31.18 9.11
N GLN A 33 14.82 30.39 8.04
CA GLN A 33 13.81 30.30 6.99
C GLN A 33 12.61 29.49 7.51
N ARG A 34 11.77 30.14 8.33
CA ARG A 34 10.40 29.70 8.49
C ARG A 34 9.77 29.72 7.11
N VAL A 35 9.34 28.55 6.65
CA VAL A 35 8.37 28.44 5.56
C VAL A 35 7.15 29.23 6.01
N VAL A 36 6.96 30.41 5.42
CA VAL A 36 5.68 31.12 5.50
C VAL A 36 4.73 30.28 4.67
N VAL A 37 4.04 29.36 5.33
CA VAL A 37 2.88 28.70 4.75
C VAL A 37 1.84 29.79 4.61
N THR A 38 1.72 30.38 3.43
CA THR A 38 0.54 31.18 3.09
C THR A 38 -0.63 30.21 3.17
N PRO A 39 -1.55 30.34 4.15
CA PRO A 39 -2.74 29.51 4.13
C PRO A 39 -3.49 29.86 2.84
N LEU A 40 -3.74 28.85 2.01
CA LEU A 40 -4.77 28.94 0.99
C LEU A 40 -6.09 29.11 1.74
N THR A 41 -6.54 30.36 1.87
CA THR A 41 -7.92 30.66 2.21
C THR A 41 -8.77 30.11 1.06
N VAL A 42 -9.28 28.90 1.25
CA VAL A 42 -10.36 28.37 0.42
C VAL A 42 -11.56 29.23 0.74
N GLU A 43 -11.88 30.14 -0.17
CA GLU A 43 -13.13 30.89 -0.14
C GLU A 43 -14.28 29.86 -0.18
N PRO A 44 -15.16 29.84 0.83
CA PRO A 44 -16.32 28.95 0.83
C PRO A 44 -17.19 29.25 -0.39
N PRO A 45 -17.81 28.26 -1.04
CA PRO A 45 -18.79 28.54 -2.07
C PRO A 45 -19.90 29.39 -1.46
N GLU A 46 -20.18 30.51 -2.12
CA GLU A 46 -21.29 31.41 -1.84
C GLU A 46 -22.59 30.60 -1.74
N VAL A 47 -23.08 30.43 -0.51
CA VAL A 47 -24.35 29.78 -0.24
C VAL A 47 -25.44 30.73 -0.70
N ALA A 48 -26.10 30.38 -1.81
CA ALA A 48 -27.29 31.07 -2.27
C ALA A 48 -28.31 31.17 -1.12
N GLU A 49 -28.67 32.39 -0.78
CA GLU A 49 -29.64 32.72 0.25
C GLU A 49 -31.02 32.16 -0.16
N VAL A 50 -31.43 31.05 0.46
CA VAL A 50 -32.77 30.50 0.26
C VAL A 50 -33.77 31.43 0.93
N ARG A 51 -34.44 32.22 0.09
CA ARG A 51 -35.58 33.06 0.47
C ARG A 51 -36.67 32.20 1.10
N ASN A 52 -36.82 32.29 2.42
CA ASN A 52 -37.92 31.68 3.16
C ASN A 52 -39.25 32.19 2.61
N THR A 53 -39.97 31.32 1.91
CA THR A 53 -41.34 31.57 1.46
C THR A 53 -42.27 31.25 2.63
N PRO A 54 -43.19 32.15 3.04
CA PRO A 54 -44.08 31.87 4.17
C PRO A 54 -44.97 30.66 3.86
N ILE A 55 -44.93 29.67 4.74
CA ILE A 55 -45.75 28.46 4.67
C ILE A 55 -47.21 28.87 4.90
N PRO A 56 -48.16 28.49 4.03
CA PRO A 56 -49.57 28.82 4.24
C PRO A 56 -50.12 28.12 5.49
N THR A 57 -50.73 28.91 6.37
CA THR A 57 -51.44 28.46 7.57
C THR A 57 -52.70 27.69 7.17
N TRP A 58 -52.75 26.39 7.49
CA TRP A 58 -53.93 25.57 7.21
C TRP A 58 -55.13 25.97 8.08
N THR A 59 -56.23 26.28 7.42
CA THR A 59 -57.55 26.53 8.01
C THR A 59 -58.16 25.19 8.46
N PRO A 60 -58.67 25.05 9.70
CA PRO A 60 -59.31 23.81 10.13
C PRO A 60 -60.57 23.55 9.30
N THR A 61 -60.62 22.37 8.68
CA THR A 61 -61.77 21.87 7.93
C THR A 61 -62.86 21.45 8.91
N PRO A 62 -64.15 21.81 8.68
CA PRO A 62 -65.24 21.46 9.59
C PRO A 62 -65.43 19.95 9.71
N ALA A 63 -65.76 19.51 10.92
CA ALA A 63 -65.98 18.11 11.28
C ALA A 63 -67.14 17.49 10.48
N SER A 64 -66.85 16.40 9.78
CA SER A 64 -67.86 15.62 9.05
C SER A 64 -68.73 14.81 10.01
N THR A 65 -70.04 14.92 9.79
CA THR A 65 -71.16 14.24 10.44
C THR A 65 -71.00 12.70 10.47
N ALA A 66 -71.42 12.08 11.58
CA ALA A 66 -71.37 10.63 11.79
C ALA A 66 -72.11 9.87 10.69
N THR A 67 -71.40 8.97 10.02
CA THR A 67 -71.92 8.07 8.98
C THR A 67 -72.55 6.84 9.65
N PRO A 68 -73.75 6.38 9.24
CA PRO A 68 -74.41 5.25 9.87
C PRO A 68 -73.63 3.94 9.67
N THR A 69 -73.46 3.20 10.77
CA THR A 69 -72.79 1.90 10.82
C THR A 69 -73.61 0.83 10.10
N LEU A 70 -73.07 0.28 9.01
CA LEU A 70 -73.65 -0.89 8.33
C LEU A 70 -73.47 -2.16 9.17
N PRO A 71 -74.39 -3.13 9.08
CA PRO A 71 -74.29 -4.41 9.79
C PRO A 71 -73.07 -5.23 9.34
N PRO A 72 -72.55 -6.14 10.19
CA PRO A 72 -71.34 -6.90 9.90
C PRO A 72 -71.55 -7.84 8.71
N LEU A 73 -70.61 -7.79 7.76
CA LEU A 73 -70.55 -8.69 6.63
C LEU A 73 -70.20 -10.11 7.12
N PRO A 74 -70.78 -11.19 6.55
CA PRO A 74 -70.45 -12.55 6.92
C PRO A 74 -68.95 -12.83 6.76
N THR A 75 -68.35 -13.36 7.83
CA THR A 75 -66.94 -13.73 7.90
C THR A 75 -66.64 -14.81 6.85
N ARG A 76 -65.81 -14.48 5.85
CA ARG A 76 -65.36 -15.46 4.86
C ARG A 76 -64.56 -16.55 5.56
N THR A 77 -64.91 -17.81 5.28
CA THR A 77 -64.18 -19.00 5.72
C THR A 77 -62.71 -18.88 5.32
N PRO A 78 -61.74 -19.13 6.23
CA PRO A 78 -60.32 -19.03 5.90
C PRO A 78 -59.98 -20.05 4.81
N VAL A 79 -59.41 -19.55 3.71
CA VAL A 79 -58.81 -20.40 2.67
C VAL A 79 -57.60 -21.09 3.30
N PRO A 80 -57.40 -22.40 3.08
CA PRO A 80 -56.22 -23.10 3.62
C PRO A 80 -54.95 -22.40 3.15
N THR A 81 -54.17 -21.92 4.11
CA THR A 81 -52.85 -21.33 3.88
C THR A 81 -51.98 -22.39 3.21
N ARG A 82 -51.48 -22.12 2.00
CA ARG A 82 -50.52 -23.01 1.34
C ARG A 82 -49.33 -23.21 2.26
N THR A 83 -49.02 -24.47 2.57
CA THR A 83 -47.84 -24.84 3.34
C THR A 83 -46.62 -24.24 2.63
N PRO A 84 -45.76 -23.47 3.33
CA PRO A 84 -44.58 -22.89 2.70
C PRO A 84 -43.70 -24.01 2.17
N PHE A 85 -43.15 -23.82 0.96
CA PHE A 85 -42.15 -24.71 0.41
C PHE A 85 -40.96 -24.79 1.39
N PRO A 86 -40.35 -25.97 1.60
CA PRO A 86 -39.19 -26.07 2.48
C PRO A 86 -38.12 -25.09 2.02
N THR A 87 -37.73 -24.19 2.92
CA THR A 87 -36.60 -23.28 2.69
C THR A 87 -35.36 -24.14 2.46
N SER A 88 -34.74 -24.03 1.28
CA SER A 88 -33.51 -24.75 0.98
C SER A 88 -32.48 -24.42 2.06
N THR A 89 -31.98 -25.46 2.75
CA THR A 89 -30.91 -25.29 3.73
C THR A 89 -29.71 -24.69 3.02
N PRO A 90 -29.14 -23.57 3.50
CA PRO A 90 -27.98 -22.97 2.85
C PRO A 90 -26.86 -24.01 2.83
N THR A 91 -26.33 -24.29 1.65
CA THR A 91 -25.15 -25.15 1.51
C THR A 91 -23.98 -24.47 2.24
N ALA A 92 -23.26 -25.22 3.07
CA ALA A 92 -22.15 -24.68 3.84
C ALA A 92 -21.18 -23.93 2.92
N THR A 93 -20.88 -22.68 3.25
CA THR A 93 -19.88 -21.92 2.50
C THR A 93 -18.53 -22.61 2.72
N PRO A 94 -17.84 -23.02 1.66
CA PRO A 94 -16.58 -23.73 1.82
C PRO A 94 -15.53 -22.83 2.48
N THR A 95 -14.79 -23.40 3.42
CA THR A 95 -13.78 -22.67 4.19
C THR A 95 -12.60 -22.29 3.30
N PRO A 96 -12.09 -21.03 3.38
CA PRO A 96 -10.87 -20.65 2.69
C PRO A 96 -9.68 -21.51 3.15
N VAL A 97 -8.88 -22.00 2.21
CA VAL A 97 -7.67 -22.78 2.47
C VAL A 97 -6.47 -21.98 1.94
N PRO A 98 -5.34 -21.91 2.68
CA PRO A 98 -4.10 -21.40 2.12
C PRO A 98 -3.67 -22.28 0.94
N VAL A 99 -3.38 -21.68 -0.21
CA VAL A 99 -2.64 -22.35 -1.27
C VAL A 99 -1.17 -22.06 -1.03
N GLU A 100 -0.35 -23.10 -1.00
CA GLU A 100 1.08 -22.96 -0.71
C GLU A 100 1.79 -22.27 -1.88
N LEU A 101 2.29 -21.06 -1.61
CA LEU A 101 3.32 -20.45 -2.44
C LEU A 101 4.62 -21.20 -2.21
N VAL A 102 5.37 -21.47 -3.27
CA VAL A 102 6.71 -22.06 -3.12
C VAL A 102 7.58 -21.02 -2.43
N ASN A 103 8.08 -21.35 -1.24
CA ASN A 103 8.97 -20.48 -0.47
C ASN A 103 8.36 -19.10 -0.14
N GLY A 104 7.16 -19.07 0.43
CA GLY A 104 6.50 -17.83 0.90
C GLY A 104 7.22 -17.12 2.06
N GLU A 105 8.05 -17.85 2.81
CA GLU A 105 8.89 -17.33 3.91
C GLU A 105 10.29 -16.89 3.43
N PHE A 106 10.53 -16.89 2.12
CA PHE A 106 11.78 -16.43 1.49
C PHE A 106 13.08 -17.03 2.05
N ASP A 107 13.07 -18.32 2.35
CA ASP A 107 14.27 -19.05 2.78
C ASP A 107 15.27 -19.25 1.64
N GLY A 108 16.55 -19.32 2.03
CA GLY A 108 17.65 -19.68 1.11
C GLY A 108 17.93 -18.66 0.01
N ILE A 109 17.61 -17.37 0.22
CA ILE A 109 17.92 -16.32 -0.75
C ILE A 109 19.43 -16.25 -1.00
N MET A 110 19.79 -16.20 -2.29
CA MET A 110 21.14 -15.90 -2.75
C MET A 110 21.11 -14.55 -3.50
N PRO A 111 22.25 -13.87 -3.67
CA PRO A 111 22.29 -12.62 -4.44
C PRO A 111 21.62 -12.77 -5.81
N ASN A 112 20.59 -11.95 -6.06
CA ASN A 112 19.77 -11.90 -7.27
C ASN A 112 19.02 -13.20 -7.63
N ARG A 113 18.85 -14.11 -6.66
CA ARG A 113 18.11 -15.36 -6.82
C ARG A 113 17.19 -15.61 -5.63
N ILE A 114 15.89 -15.64 -5.91
CA ILE A 114 14.84 -15.86 -4.92
C ILE A 114 14.23 -17.25 -5.20
N PRO A 115 14.54 -18.29 -4.41
CA PRO A 115 14.05 -19.64 -4.71
C PRO A 115 12.53 -19.68 -4.83
N GLY A 116 12.02 -20.18 -5.96
CA GLY A 116 10.58 -20.26 -6.25
C GLY A 116 9.96 -19.00 -6.85
N TRP A 117 10.69 -17.88 -6.93
CA TRP A 117 10.16 -16.61 -7.40
C TRP A 117 10.98 -16.06 -8.57
N GLU A 118 10.30 -15.47 -9.53
CA GLU A 118 10.90 -14.68 -10.60
C GLU A 118 10.86 -13.20 -10.23
N TRP A 119 11.70 -12.39 -10.88
CA TRP A 119 11.76 -10.95 -10.61
C TRP A 119 11.92 -10.15 -11.90
N GLY A 120 11.47 -8.90 -11.85
CA GLY A 120 11.67 -7.92 -12.91
C GLY A 120 11.83 -6.52 -12.31
N ALA A 121 12.34 -5.59 -13.13
CA ALA A 121 12.56 -4.23 -12.72
C ALA A 121 12.54 -3.27 -13.90
N ASP A 122 12.17 -2.02 -13.62
CA ASP A 122 12.42 -0.92 -14.55
C ASP A 122 13.86 -0.44 -14.33
N ILE A 123 14.69 -0.52 -15.37
CA ILE A 123 16.10 -0.11 -15.32
C ILE A 123 16.35 0.85 -16.48
N ASN A 124 16.62 2.11 -16.14
CA ASN A 124 16.92 3.15 -17.13
C ASN A 124 18.09 4.07 -16.72
N TYR A 125 18.73 3.79 -15.58
CA TYR A 125 19.96 4.43 -15.18
C TYR A 125 21.15 3.49 -15.34
N THR A 126 22.25 4.02 -15.85
CA THR A 126 23.56 3.35 -15.86
C THR A 126 24.59 4.26 -15.19
N PRO A 127 25.59 3.71 -14.46
CA PRO A 127 26.62 4.52 -13.82
C PRO A 127 27.32 5.48 -14.80
N GLY A 128 27.33 6.76 -14.48
CA GLY A 128 27.89 7.83 -15.33
C GLY A 128 26.94 8.36 -16.42
N GLY A 129 25.74 7.80 -16.54
CA GLY A 129 24.68 8.31 -17.43
C GLY A 129 23.96 9.53 -16.87
N THR A 130 23.03 10.07 -17.68
CA THR A 130 22.13 11.15 -17.24
C THR A 130 21.25 10.67 -16.10
N TYR A 131 21.14 11.49 -15.06
CA TYR A 131 20.39 11.18 -13.85
C TYR A 131 19.24 12.18 -13.64
N ASP A 132 18.03 11.64 -13.43
CA ASP A 132 16.84 12.33 -12.98
C ASP A 132 16.33 11.69 -11.67
N PRO A 133 16.34 12.42 -10.54
CA PRO A 133 15.87 11.93 -9.25
C PRO A 133 14.45 11.31 -9.26
N HIS A 134 13.58 11.72 -10.17
CA HIS A 134 12.19 11.25 -10.19
C HIS A 134 12.01 9.97 -11.01
N ASN A 135 12.74 9.87 -12.13
CA ASN A 135 12.49 8.88 -13.17
C ASN A 135 13.66 7.93 -13.42
N SER A 136 14.81 8.12 -12.77
CA SER A 136 15.96 7.22 -12.89
C SER A 136 15.89 6.07 -11.90
N TYR A 137 15.92 4.85 -12.43
CA TYR A 137 15.88 3.59 -11.70
C TYR A 137 17.13 2.78 -12.02
N ALA A 138 17.87 2.44 -10.96
CA ALA A 138 19.03 1.57 -11.04
C ALA A 138 18.63 0.10 -10.91
N GLU A 139 19.54 -0.77 -11.33
CA GLU A 139 19.38 -2.22 -11.17
C GLU A 139 19.21 -2.57 -9.68
N PRO A 140 18.12 -3.26 -9.29
CA PRO A 140 17.93 -3.70 -7.92
C PRO A 140 18.81 -4.90 -7.58
N MET A 141 19.11 -5.04 -6.31
CA MET A 141 19.75 -6.21 -5.72
C MET A 141 18.76 -6.92 -4.81
N PHE A 142 18.67 -8.25 -4.95
CA PHE A 142 17.83 -9.11 -4.13
C PHE A 142 18.72 -9.95 -3.24
N THR A 143 18.56 -9.82 -1.93
CA THR A 143 19.39 -10.52 -0.93
C THR A 143 18.55 -10.89 0.29
N ALA A 144 19.07 -11.74 1.17
CA ALA A 144 18.51 -11.89 2.50
C ALA A 144 18.84 -10.65 3.35
N ALA A 145 17.92 -10.26 4.24
CA ALA A 145 18.19 -9.22 5.22
C ALA A 145 19.37 -9.62 6.12
N ASP A 146 20.43 -8.83 6.06
CA ASP A 146 21.69 -9.02 6.76
C ASP A 146 21.63 -8.56 8.21
N ASP A 147 20.89 -7.48 8.50
CA ASP A 147 20.67 -6.95 9.84
C ASP A 147 19.49 -7.65 10.55
N PRO A 148 19.70 -8.27 11.73
CA PRO A 148 18.63 -8.86 12.53
C PRO A 148 17.45 -7.92 12.84
N VAL A 149 17.70 -6.61 12.99
CA VAL A 149 16.64 -5.62 13.27
C VAL A 149 15.72 -5.41 12.05
N ARG A 150 16.20 -5.77 10.86
CA ARG A 150 15.48 -5.66 9.58
C ARG A 150 14.79 -6.96 9.17
N ARG A 151 15.04 -8.06 9.88
CA ARG A 151 14.36 -9.33 9.66
C ARG A 151 12.95 -9.27 10.22
N ILE A 152 12.01 -9.76 9.45
CA ILE A 152 10.61 -9.93 9.83
C ILE A 152 10.46 -11.31 10.48
N ASN A 153 10.78 -12.38 9.74
CA ASN A 153 10.77 -13.75 10.25
C ASN A 153 11.87 -14.60 9.59
N GLY A 154 12.98 -14.87 10.30
CA GLY A 154 14.05 -15.68 9.72
C GLY A 154 14.70 -15.03 8.49
N SER A 155 14.56 -15.66 7.32
CA SER A 155 15.15 -15.22 6.05
C SER A 155 14.24 -14.24 5.31
N THR A 156 14.36 -12.95 5.63
CA THR A 156 13.53 -11.90 4.98
C THR A 156 14.11 -11.45 3.64
N LEU A 157 13.27 -11.35 2.60
CA LEU A 157 13.67 -10.78 1.31
C LEU A 157 13.95 -9.29 1.44
N LYS A 158 15.19 -8.88 1.13
CA LYS A 158 15.62 -7.49 0.99
C LYS A 158 15.77 -7.12 -0.49
N ILE A 159 15.13 -6.02 -0.88
CA ILE A 159 15.27 -5.38 -2.20
C ILE A 159 15.89 -4.00 -1.99
N GLU A 160 17.06 -3.77 -2.56
CA GLU A 160 17.75 -2.48 -2.49
C GLU A 160 18.44 -2.15 -3.82
N THR A 161 19.15 -1.03 -3.90
CA THR A 161 20.04 -0.73 -5.03
C THR A 161 21.21 0.11 -4.53
N ILE A 162 22.07 0.56 -5.43
CA ILE A 162 23.18 1.45 -5.10
C ILE A 162 22.67 2.75 -4.46
N ARG A 163 23.52 3.33 -3.61
CA ARG A 163 23.19 4.55 -2.85
C ARG A 163 22.80 5.71 -3.76
N TRP A 164 21.92 6.57 -3.26
CA TRP A 164 21.47 7.81 -3.92
C TRP A 164 20.60 7.61 -5.16
N LEU A 165 20.08 6.40 -5.38
CA LEU A 165 19.20 6.08 -6.51
C LEU A 165 17.91 5.40 -6.05
N LYS A 166 16.92 5.43 -6.94
CA LYS A 166 15.69 4.66 -6.80
C LYS A 166 15.87 3.30 -7.46
N PHE A 167 15.08 2.34 -7.01
CA PHE A 167 14.78 1.12 -7.76
C PHE A 167 13.27 1.05 -7.96
N ARG A 168 12.85 0.31 -8.98
CA ARG A 168 11.44 -0.07 -9.16
C ARG A 168 11.43 -1.52 -9.59
N ALA A 169 11.02 -2.38 -8.68
CA ALA A 169 11.15 -3.82 -8.84
C ALA A 169 9.87 -4.54 -8.43
N TRP A 170 9.67 -5.71 -9.01
CA TRP A 170 8.63 -6.65 -8.61
C TRP A 170 9.18 -8.07 -8.55
N VAL A 171 8.61 -8.87 -7.67
CA VAL A 171 8.86 -10.32 -7.57
C VAL A 171 7.53 -11.04 -7.71
N TYR A 172 7.53 -12.17 -8.40
CA TYR A 172 6.30 -12.89 -8.71
C TYR A 172 6.45 -14.40 -8.76
N GLN A 173 5.35 -15.07 -8.53
CA GLN A 173 5.22 -16.51 -8.64
C GLN A 173 3.87 -16.85 -9.24
N THR A 174 3.88 -17.70 -10.27
CA THR A 174 2.65 -18.21 -10.89
C THR A 174 2.30 -19.56 -10.28
N VAL A 175 1.09 -19.71 -9.75
CA VAL A 175 0.59 -20.96 -9.17
C VAL A 175 -0.75 -21.35 -9.77
N THR A 176 -1.07 -22.65 -9.71
CA THR A 176 -2.37 -23.17 -10.13
C THR A 176 -3.41 -22.98 -9.04
N ALA A 177 -4.62 -22.59 -9.43
CA ALA A 177 -5.77 -22.46 -8.54
C ALA A 177 -7.06 -22.84 -9.28
N THR A 178 -8.06 -23.33 -8.54
CA THR A 178 -9.34 -23.74 -9.13
C THR A 178 -10.06 -22.52 -9.74
N THR A 179 -10.41 -22.61 -11.03
CA THR A 179 -11.18 -21.58 -11.74
C THR A 179 -12.45 -21.20 -10.99
N GLY A 180 -12.75 -19.89 -10.92
CA GLY A 180 -13.91 -19.36 -10.20
C GLY A 180 -13.71 -19.19 -8.69
N SER A 181 -12.56 -19.63 -8.13
CA SER A 181 -12.25 -19.42 -6.71
C SER A 181 -11.97 -17.94 -6.44
N SER A 182 -12.31 -17.45 -5.24
CA SER A 182 -11.88 -16.13 -4.78
C SER A 182 -10.51 -16.22 -4.11
N VAL A 183 -9.56 -15.39 -4.52
CA VAL A 183 -8.19 -15.40 -4.01
C VAL A 183 -7.72 -14.00 -3.62
N TYR A 184 -6.88 -13.91 -2.61
CA TYR A 184 -6.13 -12.70 -2.26
C TYR A 184 -4.78 -13.07 -1.63
N LEU A 185 -3.82 -12.17 -1.76
CA LEU A 185 -2.48 -12.30 -1.21
C LEU A 185 -2.36 -11.49 0.09
N ARG A 186 -1.64 -12.05 1.06
CA ARG A 186 -1.18 -11.36 2.26
C ARG A 186 0.33 -11.52 2.37
N VAL A 187 1.03 -10.45 2.77
CA VAL A 187 2.49 -10.48 3.00
C VAL A 187 2.82 -9.54 4.15
N GLN A 188 3.84 -9.89 4.94
CA GLN A 188 4.43 -8.96 5.89
C GLN A 188 5.52 -8.14 5.21
N ALA A 189 5.56 -6.85 5.51
CA ALA A 189 6.47 -5.93 4.87
C ALA A 189 7.01 -4.90 5.86
N ASN A 190 8.23 -4.44 5.59
CA ASN A 190 8.85 -3.29 6.25
C ASN A 190 9.68 -2.53 5.22
N ALA A 191 10.14 -1.34 5.55
CA ALA A 191 11.01 -0.56 4.69
C ALA A 191 12.09 0.17 5.50
N PHE A 192 13.16 0.54 4.81
CA PHE A 192 14.11 1.52 5.27
C PHE A 192 14.24 2.60 4.22
N SER A 193 14.14 3.85 4.65
CA SER A 193 14.50 5.01 3.83
C SER A 193 15.23 6.02 4.70
N SER A 194 16.28 6.61 4.14
CA SER A 194 17.08 7.62 4.83
C SER A 194 16.34 8.96 5.04
N ILE A 195 15.39 9.33 4.16
CA ILE A 195 14.68 10.63 4.25
C ILE A 195 13.15 10.54 4.12
N ASP A 196 12.62 9.53 3.45
CA ASP A 196 11.19 9.48 3.11
C ASP A 196 10.59 8.09 3.38
N LYS A 197 9.84 7.56 2.43
CA LYS A 197 9.12 6.28 2.49
C LYS A 197 9.29 5.50 1.19
N LEU A 198 8.98 4.22 1.27
CA LEU A 198 8.85 3.34 0.12
C LEU A 198 7.38 3.03 -0.10
N LYS A 199 6.98 3.00 -1.37
CA LYS A 199 5.73 2.42 -1.83
C LYS A 199 5.91 0.92 -1.97
N LEU A 200 5.21 0.14 -1.16
CA LEU A 200 5.20 -1.31 -1.22
C LEU A 200 3.81 -1.79 -1.62
N ARG A 201 3.74 -2.85 -2.44
CA ARG A 201 2.47 -3.43 -2.85
C ARG A 201 2.50 -4.96 -2.83
N ALA A 202 1.33 -5.54 -2.60
CA ALA A 202 1.07 -6.97 -2.75
C ALA A 202 -0.18 -7.15 -3.59
N GLY A 203 -0.12 -8.02 -4.59
CA GLY A 203 -1.17 -8.14 -5.59
C GLY A 203 -1.32 -9.53 -6.17
N VAL A 204 -2.45 -9.73 -6.84
CA VAL A 204 -2.76 -10.97 -7.55
C VAL A 204 -3.20 -10.62 -8.97
N ASP A 205 -2.57 -11.22 -9.97
CA ASP A 205 -3.11 -11.29 -11.33
C ASP A 205 -4.02 -12.54 -11.44
N PRO A 206 -5.34 -12.37 -11.63
CA PRO A 206 -6.26 -13.49 -11.72
C PRO A 206 -6.12 -14.36 -12.98
N GLN A 207 -5.37 -13.90 -14.00
CA GLN A 207 -5.18 -14.63 -15.25
C GLN A 207 -3.91 -15.49 -15.25
N GLY A 208 -3.01 -15.27 -14.29
CA GLY A 208 -1.76 -16.02 -14.19
C GLY A 208 -0.74 -15.65 -15.27
N ASN A 209 -0.71 -14.40 -15.73
CA ASN A 209 0.32 -13.94 -16.67
C ASN A 209 1.68 -13.85 -15.98
N ALA A 210 2.76 -14.02 -16.74
CA ALA A 210 4.09 -13.75 -16.23
C ALA A 210 4.25 -12.25 -15.88
N GLY A 211 4.91 -11.95 -14.77
CA GLY A 211 5.09 -10.60 -14.25
C GLY A 211 3.87 -10.06 -13.50
N CYS A 212 3.87 -8.75 -13.26
CA CYS A 212 2.92 -8.10 -12.33
C CYS A 212 2.09 -6.97 -12.93
N SER A 213 2.15 -6.76 -14.24
CA SER A 213 1.47 -5.63 -14.91
C SER A 213 -0.05 -5.64 -14.74
N ASN A 214 -0.66 -6.83 -14.63
CA ASN A 214 -2.12 -7.00 -14.50
C ASN A 214 -2.59 -7.26 -13.06
N ALA A 215 -1.67 -7.25 -12.09
CA ALA A 215 -2.00 -7.55 -10.71
C ALA A 215 -2.96 -6.50 -10.11
N ARG A 216 -3.89 -6.97 -9.29
CA ARG A 216 -4.74 -6.10 -8.45
C ARG A 216 -4.05 -5.89 -7.12
N TRP A 217 -3.71 -4.65 -6.82
CA TRP A 217 -2.78 -4.29 -5.75
C TRP A 217 -3.48 -3.80 -4.48
N GLY A 218 -2.99 -4.28 -3.34
CA GLY A 218 -3.01 -3.53 -2.09
C GLY A 218 -1.70 -2.75 -1.97
N GLU A 219 -1.75 -1.54 -1.44
CA GLU A 219 -0.61 -0.62 -1.36
C GLU A 219 -0.45 -0.06 0.06
N VAL A 220 0.81 0.11 0.47
CA VAL A 220 1.19 0.88 1.65
C VAL A 220 2.37 1.79 1.30
N ILE A 221 2.48 2.91 2.02
CA ILE A 221 3.62 3.83 1.94
C ILE A 221 4.22 3.92 3.33
N ILE A 222 5.40 3.31 3.52
CA ILE A 222 5.99 3.09 4.84
C ILE A 222 7.51 3.34 4.87
N ASN A 223 8.04 3.53 6.06
CA ASN A 223 9.47 3.46 6.36
C ASN A 223 9.71 2.70 7.67
N GLN A 224 10.95 2.73 8.15
CA GLN A 224 11.38 1.99 9.33
C GLN A 224 10.62 2.31 10.62
N ASN A 225 9.96 3.46 10.70
CA ASN A 225 9.23 3.90 11.88
C ASN A 225 7.82 3.33 11.94
N ASP A 226 7.28 2.86 10.80
CA ASP A 226 5.96 2.24 10.73
C ASP A 226 5.97 0.77 11.21
N GLY A 227 7.15 0.19 11.40
CA GLY A 227 7.34 -1.20 11.82
C GLY A 227 6.97 -2.21 10.73
N VAL A 228 6.74 -3.46 11.15
CA VAL A 228 6.27 -4.51 10.24
C VAL A 228 4.77 -4.34 10.04
N VAL A 229 4.35 -4.18 8.79
CA VAL A 229 2.94 -4.07 8.39
C VAL A 229 2.53 -5.28 7.58
N THR A 230 1.21 -5.54 7.51
CA THR A 230 0.66 -6.58 6.64
C THR A 230 0.00 -5.93 5.43
N ILE A 231 0.48 -6.21 4.22
CA ILE A 231 -0.15 -5.76 2.98
C ILE A 231 -1.11 -6.86 2.52
N THR A 232 -2.35 -6.48 2.23
CA THR A 232 -3.39 -7.40 1.74
C THR A 232 -3.89 -6.93 0.39
N SER A 233 -3.86 -7.80 -0.62
CA SER A 233 -4.42 -7.47 -1.94
C SER A 233 -5.94 -7.46 -1.92
N PRO A 234 -6.60 -6.78 -2.86
CA PRO A 234 -8.01 -7.02 -3.16
C PRO A 234 -8.27 -8.50 -3.45
N ARG A 235 -9.50 -8.94 -3.15
CA ARG A 235 -9.98 -10.26 -3.58
C ARG A 235 -10.26 -10.22 -5.08
N VAL A 236 -9.74 -11.21 -5.79
CA VAL A 236 -9.99 -11.44 -7.22
C VAL A 236 -10.57 -12.84 -7.42
N VAL A 237 -11.16 -13.08 -8.59
CA VAL A 237 -11.67 -14.40 -8.98
C VAL A 237 -10.68 -15.03 -9.94
N VAL A 238 -10.29 -16.28 -9.70
CA VAL A 238 -9.38 -17.04 -10.57
C VAL A 238 -10.00 -17.17 -11.96
N GLY A 239 -9.27 -16.72 -12.97
CA GLY A 239 -9.68 -16.75 -14.37
C GLY A 239 -9.75 -18.16 -14.95
N GLU A 240 -10.17 -18.24 -16.21
CA GLU A 240 -10.39 -19.51 -16.92
C GLU A 240 -9.11 -20.34 -17.09
N SER A 241 -7.94 -19.69 -17.05
CA SER A 241 -6.63 -20.35 -17.13
C SER A 241 -6.34 -21.29 -15.96
N GLY A 242 -7.08 -21.18 -14.84
CA GLY A 242 -6.81 -21.94 -13.62
C GLY A 242 -5.45 -21.61 -13.00
N ARG A 243 -4.92 -20.42 -13.30
CA ARG A 243 -3.63 -19.92 -12.80
C ARG A 243 -3.79 -18.52 -12.28
N ILE A 244 -2.99 -18.18 -11.28
CA ILE A 244 -2.83 -16.82 -10.78
C ILE A 244 -1.36 -16.49 -10.63
N THR A 245 -1.05 -15.21 -10.62
CA THR A 245 0.30 -14.72 -10.31
C THR A 245 0.25 -13.88 -9.04
N ALA A 246 0.94 -14.35 -8.00
CA ALA A 246 1.17 -13.59 -6.78
C ALA A 246 2.33 -12.62 -7.03
N CYS A 247 2.17 -11.39 -6.59
CA CYS A 247 3.05 -10.28 -6.96
C CYS A 247 3.37 -9.40 -5.76
N LEU A 248 4.65 -9.06 -5.60
CA LEU A 248 5.12 -8.05 -4.67
C LEU A 248 5.85 -6.96 -5.45
N TYR A 249 5.74 -5.71 -5.00
CA TYR A 249 6.33 -4.56 -5.67
C TYR A 249 6.93 -3.60 -4.66
N ALA A 250 8.05 -2.98 -5.02
CA ALA A 250 8.69 -1.95 -4.22
C ALA A 250 9.27 -0.82 -5.08
N GLU A 251 9.05 0.41 -4.63
CA GLU A 251 9.65 1.64 -5.18
C GLU A 251 9.87 2.66 -4.06
N PRO A 252 11.10 3.16 -3.85
CA PRO A 252 11.34 4.34 -3.01
C PRO A 252 10.67 5.58 -3.60
N LEU A 253 10.05 6.42 -2.76
CA LEU A 253 9.46 7.67 -3.23
C LEU A 253 10.53 8.70 -3.65
N TYR A 254 11.69 8.65 -3.00
CA TYR A 254 12.80 9.56 -3.23
C TYR A 254 14.15 8.81 -3.28
N PRO A 255 15.08 9.21 -4.17
CA PRO A 255 16.45 8.70 -4.14
C PRO A 255 17.18 9.24 -2.93
N ASP A 256 17.80 8.37 -2.14
CA ASP A 256 18.60 8.80 -0.99
C ASP A 256 19.67 7.76 -0.67
N THR A 257 20.50 8.04 0.35
CA THR A 257 21.67 7.29 0.75
C THR A 257 21.40 5.80 0.79
N ASN A 258 20.38 5.33 1.51
CA ASN A 258 19.95 3.94 1.41
C ASN A 258 18.42 3.85 1.41
N ASN A 259 17.91 3.00 0.52
CA ASN A 259 16.52 2.61 0.47
C ASN A 259 16.47 1.09 0.36
N ALA A 260 15.65 0.44 1.18
CA ALA A 260 15.47 -1.00 1.14
C ALA A 260 14.03 -1.38 1.46
N ALA A 261 13.45 -2.28 0.68
CA ALA A 261 12.18 -2.93 0.97
C ALA A 261 12.41 -4.31 1.56
N PHE A 262 11.56 -4.70 2.50
CA PHE A 262 11.62 -6.00 3.16
C PHE A 262 10.27 -6.70 3.01
N PHE A 263 10.29 -7.97 2.58
CA PHE A 263 9.10 -8.81 2.46
C PHE A 263 9.31 -10.17 3.11
N ASP A 264 8.26 -10.67 3.76
CA ASP A 264 8.27 -11.96 4.42
C ASP A 264 6.85 -12.53 4.57
N ASN A 265 6.74 -13.81 4.92
CA ASN A 265 5.49 -14.48 5.25
C ASN A 265 4.39 -14.24 4.19
N ALA A 266 4.72 -14.46 2.92
CA ALA A 266 3.79 -14.34 1.80
C ALA A 266 2.84 -15.55 1.77
N VAL A 267 1.55 -15.28 1.91
CA VAL A 267 0.49 -16.31 1.97
C VAL A 267 -0.62 -15.98 1.00
N LEU A 268 -0.96 -16.95 0.14
CA LEU A 268 -2.09 -16.88 -0.76
C LEU A 268 -3.30 -17.57 -0.12
N ILE A 269 -4.40 -16.84 0.04
CA ILE A 269 -5.63 -17.38 0.63
C ILE A 269 -6.68 -17.58 -0.46
N VAL A 270 -7.17 -18.82 -0.62
CA VAL A 270 -8.13 -19.20 -1.65
C VAL A 270 -9.42 -19.71 -1.02
N ALA A 271 -10.55 -19.10 -1.37
CA ALA A 271 -11.88 -19.61 -1.10
C ALA A 271 -12.42 -20.24 -2.40
N PRO A 272 -12.87 -21.49 -2.38
CA PRO A 272 -13.30 -22.16 -3.60
C PRO A 272 -14.58 -21.52 -4.19
N PRO A 273 -14.94 -21.86 -5.45
CA PRO A 273 -16.04 -21.21 -6.15
C PRO A 273 -17.34 -21.39 -5.37
N LYS A 274 -18.20 -20.36 -5.39
CA LYS A 274 -19.55 -20.53 -4.87
C LYS A 274 -20.32 -21.47 -5.81
N PRO A 275 -21.06 -22.46 -5.27
CA PRO A 275 -21.91 -23.34 -6.06
C PRO A 275 -23.08 -22.58 -6.70
#